data_AF-A0A963R5Z3-F1
#
_entry.id   AF-A0A963R5Z3-F1
#
_cell.length_a   1.000
_cell.length_b   1.000
_cell.length_c   1.000
_cell.angle_alpha   90.00
_cell.angle_beta   90.00
_cell.angle_gamma   90.00
#
_symmetry.space_group_name_H-M   'P 1'
#
loop_
_entity.id
_entity.type
_entity.pdbx_description
1 polymer ?
#
loop_
_entity_poly.entity_id
_entity_poly.type
_entity_poly.pdbx_seq_one_letter_code
_entity_poly.pdbx_strand_id
1 'polypeptide(L)'
;MARCYSDCVPFRHPSLPADLPDIWLVTDERNDAVLAAAIKRLPRGSGVIFRHYHLDPAQRRALFRSLAREARRRGHKVFLSGNMRQTRRWRADGAYGPPGSLTGGAAGMRLVTAHSLREIGQAHRARANAILLSSVFPTRSHPRAKSLGPLRFRLLAAYAKVPVIALGGMTKRRSHAVDWKKWAAIDGIYGQASPWIPKDS
;
A
#
# COMPACT_ATOMS: atom_id res chain seq x y z
N MET A 1 38.18 -29.74 10.50
CA MET A 1 36.75 -29.61 10.88
C MET A 1 36.29 -28.19 10.60
N ALA A 2 35.56 -27.98 9.50
CA ALA A 2 35.06 -26.66 9.12
C ALA A 2 33.74 -26.37 9.87
N ARG A 3 33.70 -25.28 10.64
CA ARG A 3 32.47 -24.74 11.22
C ARG A 3 31.79 -23.85 10.17
N CYS A 4 30.68 -24.31 9.62
CA CYS A 4 29.83 -23.49 8.76
C CYS A 4 29.14 -22.41 9.62
N TYR A 5 29.57 -21.16 9.48
CA TYR A 5 28.78 -20.01 9.93
C TYR A 5 27.60 -19.84 8.95
N SER A 6 26.40 -20.15 9.42
CA SER A 6 25.16 -19.81 8.73
C SER A 6 24.79 -18.38 9.13
N ASP A 7 25.46 -17.40 8.53
CA ASP A 7 25.08 -16.00 8.72
C ASP A 7 23.72 -15.76 8.02
N CYS A 8 22.68 -15.64 8.84
CA CYS A 8 21.37 -15.17 8.42
C CYS A 8 21.52 -13.76 7.84
N VAL A 9 21.66 -13.64 6.52
CA VAL A 9 21.73 -12.35 5.83
C VAL A 9 20.43 -11.59 6.10
N PRO A 10 20.45 -10.48 6.87
CA PRO A 10 19.24 -9.69 7.08
C PRO A 10 18.83 -9.11 5.73
N PHE A 11 17.56 -9.25 5.38
CA PHE A 11 16.98 -8.74 4.15
C PHE A 11 16.97 -7.18 4.18
N ARG A 12 18.11 -6.55 3.91
CA ARG A 12 18.23 -5.09 3.85
C ARG A 12 17.82 -4.63 2.46
N HIS A 13 16.64 -4.01 2.36
CA HIS A 13 16.32 -3.22 1.18
C HIS A 13 17.42 -2.15 0.98
N PRO A 14 17.87 -1.90 -0.27
CA PRO A 14 18.86 -0.86 -0.56
C PRO A 14 18.39 0.48 0.03
N SER A 15 19.29 1.38 0.42
CA SER A 15 18.93 2.68 1.02
C SER A 15 17.93 3.45 0.14
N LEU A 16 16.67 3.38 0.55
CA LEU A 16 15.49 3.91 -0.14
C LEU A 16 15.42 5.43 0.05
N PRO A 17 14.71 6.19 -0.82
CA PRO A 17 14.44 7.59 -0.53
C PRO A 17 13.84 7.69 0.87
N ALA A 18 14.48 8.47 1.74
CA ALA A 18 14.27 8.53 3.20
C ALA A 18 12.83 8.91 3.64
N ASP A 19 11.93 9.09 2.67
CA ASP A 19 10.73 9.89 2.78
C ASP A 19 9.46 9.11 2.40
N LEU A 20 9.53 7.78 2.24
CA LEU A 20 8.36 6.94 1.98
C LEU A 20 7.68 6.51 3.29
N PRO A 21 6.39 6.82 3.52
CA PRO A 21 5.65 6.39 4.69
C PRO A 21 5.74 4.89 4.98
N ASP A 22 5.67 4.52 6.26
CA ASP A 22 5.61 3.12 6.69
C ASP A 22 4.19 2.57 6.64
N ILE A 23 3.20 3.36 7.03
CA ILE A 23 1.80 2.95 7.09
C ILE A 23 1.01 3.67 6.00
N TRP A 24 0.22 2.91 5.27
CA TRP A 24 -0.57 3.40 4.14
C TRP A 24 -2.05 3.04 4.25
N LEU A 25 -2.91 4.05 4.27
CA LEU A 25 -4.35 3.86 4.09
C LEU A 25 -4.69 3.77 2.61
N VAL A 26 -5.37 2.71 2.20
CA VAL A 26 -5.95 2.60 0.86
C VAL A 26 -7.44 2.89 0.95
N THR A 27 -7.88 3.97 0.33
CA THR A 27 -9.29 4.37 0.33
C THR A 27 -10.05 3.64 -0.79
N ASP A 28 -11.30 3.31 -0.55
CA ASP A 28 -12.15 2.53 -1.45
C ASP A 28 -13.62 2.72 -1.02
N GLU A 29 -14.58 2.43 -1.89
CA GLU A 29 -16.02 2.47 -1.56
C GLU A 29 -16.35 1.78 -0.23
N ARG A 30 -15.69 0.63 0.03
CA ARG A 30 -15.85 -0.17 1.25
C ARG A 30 -15.58 0.58 2.56
N ASN A 31 -14.75 1.62 2.53
CA ASN A 31 -14.39 2.37 3.73
C ASN A 31 -14.87 3.83 3.74
N ASP A 32 -15.77 4.21 2.82
CA ASP A 32 -16.32 5.57 2.71
C ASP A 32 -16.93 6.06 4.02
N ALA A 33 -17.75 5.22 4.65
CA ALA A 33 -18.45 5.55 5.90
C ALA A 33 -17.51 5.90 7.06
N VAL A 34 -16.28 5.36 7.05
CA VAL A 34 -15.31 5.53 8.15
C VAL A 34 -14.10 6.39 7.75
N LEU A 35 -14.01 6.81 6.49
CA LEU A 35 -12.81 7.40 5.89
C LEU A 35 -12.30 8.64 6.64
N ALA A 36 -13.21 9.51 7.06
CA ALA A 36 -12.86 10.69 7.85
C ALA A 36 -12.23 10.30 9.20
N ALA A 37 -12.77 9.31 9.89
CA ALA A 37 -12.21 8.80 11.15
C ALA A 37 -10.86 8.09 10.92
N ALA A 38 -10.66 7.41 9.79
CA ALA A 38 -9.39 6.81 9.35
C ALA A 38 -8.27 7.80 9.40
N ILE A 39 -8.45 8.88 8.67
CA ILE A 39 -7.43 9.88 8.43
C ILE A 39 -7.08 10.57 9.74
N LYS A 40 -8.05 10.73 10.65
CA LYS A 40 -7.81 11.29 11.97
C LYS A 40 -6.96 10.41 12.87
N ARG A 41 -7.15 9.08 12.80
CA ARG A 41 -6.46 8.09 13.65
C ARG A 41 -5.14 7.61 13.07
N LEU A 42 -4.88 7.89 11.80
CA LEU A 42 -3.68 7.46 11.12
C LEU A 42 -2.43 8.13 11.75
N PRO A 43 -1.34 7.39 12.03
CA PRO A 43 -0.12 7.98 12.59
C PRO A 43 0.42 9.11 11.70
N ARG A 44 0.93 10.20 12.28
CA ARG A 44 1.54 11.30 11.53
C ARG A 44 2.64 10.78 10.59
N GLY A 45 2.77 11.37 9.42
CA GLY A 45 3.72 10.92 8.40
C GLY A 45 3.29 9.69 7.59
N SER A 46 2.10 9.13 7.85
CA SER A 46 1.53 8.04 7.04
C SER A 46 1.16 8.48 5.62
N GLY A 47 0.94 7.51 4.73
CA GLY A 47 0.47 7.74 3.37
C GLY A 47 -1.01 7.40 3.20
N VAL A 48 -1.66 8.06 2.24
CA VAL A 48 -3.04 7.77 1.84
C VAL A 48 -3.09 7.57 0.33
N ILE A 49 -3.58 6.44 -0.12
CA ILE A 49 -3.80 6.11 -1.54
C ILE A 49 -5.28 6.24 -1.84
N PHE A 50 -5.63 7.24 -2.66
CA PHE A 50 -7.01 7.52 -3.05
C PHE A 50 -7.42 6.74 -4.32
N ARG A 51 -8.32 5.75 -4.20
CA ARG A 51 -8.77 4.92 -5.34
C ARG A 51 -10.12 5.36 -5.90
N HIS A 52 -11.19 5.29 -5.09
CA HIS A 52 -12.56 5.76 -5.40
C HIS A 52 -12.91 5.74 -6.89
N TYR A 53 -12.81 4.57 -7.54
CA TYR A 53 -13.08 4.45 -8.97
C TYR A 53 -14.57 4.44 -9.29
N HIS A 54 -15.42 4.18 -8.28
CA HIS A 54 -16.88 4.11 -8.39
C HIS A 54 -17.55 5.47 -8.58
N LEU A 55 -16.84 6.56 -8.27
CA LEU A 55 -17.38 7.93 -8.36
C LEU A 55 -17.19 8.53 -9.76
N ASP A 56 -18.17 9.33 -10.17
CA ASP A 56 -18.06 10.16 -11.36
C ASP A 56 -16.87 11.11 -11.30
N PRO A 57 -16.23 11.48 -12.43
CA PRO A 57 -15.00 12.26 -12.44
C PRO A 57 -15.05 13.57 -11.64
N ALA A 58 -16.19 14.27 -11.67
CA ALA A 58 -16.38 15.53 -10.93
C ALA A 58 -16.47 15.29 -9.41
N GLN A 59 -17.30 14.35 -8.98
CA GLN A 59 -17.45 13.95 -7.58
C GLN A 59 -16.14 13.40 -7.02
N ARG A 60 -15.47 12.53 -7.78
CA ARG A 60 -14.16 11.97 -7.45
C ARG A 60 -13.11 13.05 -7.20
N ARG A 61 -13.07 14.09 -8.04
CA ARG A 61 -12.15 15.21 -7.87
C ARG A 61 -12.50 16.08 -6.66
N ALA A 62 -13.79 16.30 -6.40
CA ALA A 62 -14.25 17.07 -5.25
C ALA A 62 -13.89 16.34 -3.93
N LEU A 63 -14.17 15.04 -3.86
CA LEU A 63 -13.82 14.20 -2.72
C LEU A 63 -12.30 14.15 -2.51
N PHE A 64 -11.52 13.90 -3.57
CA PHE A 64 -10.06 13.93 -3.51
C PHE A 64 -9.55 15.24 -2.90
N ARG A 65 -10.07 16.39 -3.33
CA ARG A 65 -9.65 17.71 -2.83
C ARG A 65 -9.98 17.89 -1.35
N SER A 66 -11.17 17.45 -0.92
CA SER A 66 -11.56 17.51 0.49
C SER A 66 -10.64 16.64 1.35
N LEU A 67 -10.47 15.39 0.93
CA LEU A 67 -9.66 14.40 1.63
C LEU A 67 -8.18 14.79 1.69
N ALA A 68 -7.61 15.23 0.57
CA ALA A 68 -6.22 15.62 0.51
C ALA A 68 -5.90 16.80 1.44
N ARG A 69 -6.83 17.74 1.61
CA ARG A 69 -6.69 18.85 2.56
C ARG A 69 -6.64 18.35 4.01
N GLU A 70 -7.53 17.45 4.40
CA GLU A 70 -7.54 16.87 5.76
C GLU A 70 -6.28 16.04 6.02
N ALA A 71 -5.90 15.17 5.08
CA ALA A 71 -4.74 14.33 5.20
C ALA A 71 -3.43 15.14 5.33
N ARG A 72 -3.27 16.20 4.51
CA ARG A 72 -2.09 17.07 4.56
C ARG A 72 -1.99 17.89 5.83
N ARG A 73 -3.12 18.36 6.38
CA ARG A 73 -3.14 19.04 7.69
C ARG A 73 -2.58 18.16 8.82
N ARG A 74 -2.58 16.85 8.64
CA ARG A 74 -2.04 15.85 9.58
C ARG A 74 -0.63 15.37 9.23
N GLY A 75 -0.03 15.94 8.19
CA GLY A 75 1.30 15.57 7.71
C GLY A 75 1.32 14.26 6.92
N HIS A 76 0.19 13.83 6.33
CA HIS A 76 0.15 12.65 5.47
C HIS A 76 0.46 13.00 4.01
N LYS A 77 1.11 12.06 3.32
CA LYS A 77 1.28 12.12 1.86
C LYS A 77 0.07 11.51 1.16
N VAL A 78 -0.39 12.11 0.07
CA VAL A 78 -1.62 11.70 -0.62
C VAL A 78 -1.30 11.29 -2.05
N PHE A 79 -1.46 10.01 -2.33
CA PHE A 79 -1.24 9.39 -3.63
C PHE A 79 -2.56 9.20 -4.34
N LEU A 80 -2.62 9.57 -5.62
CA LEU A 80 -3.80 9.41 -6.45
C LEU A 80 -3.70 8.11 -7.23
N SER A 81 -4.77 7.32 -7.23
CA SER A 81 -4.87 6.29 -8.24
C SER A 81 -5.30 6.85 -9.59
N GLY A 82 -4.39 6.82 -10.54
CA GLY A 82 -4.55 7.43 -11.86
C GLY A 82 -3.20 7.53 -12.57
N ASN A 83 -3.18 8.15 -13.74
CA ASN A 83 -1.93 8.37 -14.49
C ASN A 83 -1.13 9.57 -13.97
N MET A 84 0.13 9.68 -14.41
CA MET A 84 1.04 10.76 -13.98
C MET A 84 0.53 12.16 -14.33
N ARG A 85 -0.13 12.33 -15.48
CA ARG A 85 -0.69 13.62 -15.90
C ARG A 85 -1.84 14.06 -14.97
N GLN A 86 -2.75 13.15 -14.64
CA GLN A 86 -3.86 13.40 -13.72
C GLN A 86 -3.33 13.71 -12.32
N THR A 87 -2.36 12.92 -11.84
CA THR A 87 -1.68 13.11 -10.56
C THR A 87 -1.11 14.52 -10.44
N ARG A 88 -0.38 14.99 -11.45
CA ARG A 88 0.14 16.36 -11.50
C ARG A 88 -0.97 17.41 -11.50
N ARG A 89 -2.00 17.24 -12.36
CA ARG A 89 -3.14 18.16 -12.45
C ARG A 89 -3.90 18.29 -11.13
N TRP A 90 -4.01 17.19 -10.39
CA TRP A 90 -4.72 17.14 -9.11
C TRP A 90 -3.81 17.52 -7.94
N ARG A 91 -2.52 17.79 -8.20
CA ARG A 91 -1.51 18.12 -7.19
C ARG A 91 -1.43 17.04 -6.11
N ALA A 92 -1.47 15.77 -6.50
CA ALA A 92 -1.18 14.64 -5.62
C ALA A 92 0.34 14.50 -5.42
N ASP A 93 0.75 13.91 -4.30
CA ASP A 93 2.15 13.74 -3.92
C ASP A 93 2.80 12.58 -4.71
N GLY A 94 1.99 11.70 -5.28
CA GLY A 94 2.42 10.70 -6.24
C GLY A 94 1.26 9.90 -6.82
N ALA A 95 1.59 9.01 -7.74
CA ALA A 95 0.64 8.19 -8.46
C ALA A 95 0.65 6.74 -7.96
N TYR A 96 -0.51 6.09 -8.00
CA TYR A 96 -0.69 4.69 -7.63
C TYR A 96 -1.46 3.92 -8.71
N GLY A 97 -1.01 2.73 -9.08
CA GLY A 97 -1.76 1.88 -10.00
C GLY A 97 -0.96 0.74 -10.62
N PRO A 98 -1.57 -0.01 -11.55
CA PRO A 98 -0.86 -1.02 -12.32
C PRO A 98 0.23 -0.40 -13.21
N PRO A 99 1.25 -1.17 -13.61
CA PRO A 99 2.36 -0.66 -14.43
C PRO A 99 1.89 0.11 -15.69
N GLY A 100 0.85 -0.40 -16.37
CA GLY A 100 0.31 0.21 -17.59
C GLY A 100 -0.24 1.63 -17.38
N SER A 101 -0.86 1.93 -16.23
CA SER A 101 -1.43 3.27 -15.99
C SER A 101 -0.36 4.31 -15.62
N LEU A 102 0.83 3.86 -15.22
CA LEU A 102 1.92 4.69 -14.70
C LEU A 102 3.12 4.80 -15.65
N THR A 103 3.05 4.13 -16.80
CA THR A 103 4.08 4.18 -17.83
C THR A 103 4.03 5.53 -18.55
N GLY A 104 5.18 6.18 -18.70
CA GLY A 104 5.29 7.50 -19.33
C GLY A 104 4.75 8.67 -18.47
N GLY A 105 4.73 9.87 -19.07
CA GLY A 105 4.25 11.09 -18.42
C GLY A 105 5.28 11.81 -17.53
N ALA A 106 4.80 12.82 -16.80
CA ALA A 106 5.64 13.70 -15.98
C ALA A 106 6.45 12.96 -14.90
N ALA A 107 7.55 13.56 -14.46
CA ALA A 107 8.29 13.11 -13.28
C ALA A 107 7.43 13.15 -12.01
N GLY A 108 7.69 12.24 -11.08
CA GLY A 108 6.97 12.14 -9.80
C GLY A 108 7.07 10.75 -9.19
N MET A 109 6.60 10.62 -7.94
CA MET A 109 6.60 9.35 -7.22
C MET A 109 5.57 8.36 -7.80
N ARG A 110 5.99 7.12 -8.02
CA ARG A 110 5.18 6.02 -8.55
C ARG A 110 5.12 4.85 -7.58
N LEU A 111 3.91 4.51 -7.15
CA LEU A 111 3.59 3.31 -6.40
C LEU A 111 2.92 2.31 -7.32
N VAL A 112 3.63 1.24 -7.68
CA VAL A 112 3.14 0.30 -8.70
C VAL A 112 2.66 -1.00 -8.04
N THR A 113 1.49 -1.50 -8.42
CA THR A 113 1.00 -2.79 -7.93
C THR A 113 1.70 -3.96 -8.61
N ALA A 114 1.99 -5.02 -7.86
CA ALA A 114 2.46 -6.28 -8.41
C ALA A 114 1.94 -7.49 -7.62
N HIS A 115 1.78 -8.62 -8.31
CA HIS A 115 1.36 -9.90 -7.72
C HIS A 115 2.31 -11.06 -8.09
N SER A 116 3.31 -10.81 -8.93
CA SER A 116 4.20 -11.83 -9.50
C SER A 116 5.57 -11.25 -9.90
N LEU A 117 6.57 -12.11 -10.12
CA LEU A 117 7.88 -11.69 -10.65
C LEU A 117 7.76 -10.96 -12.00
N ARG A 118 6.85 -11.44 -12.86
CA ARG A 118 6.56 -10.79 -14.16
C ARG A 118 6.08 -9.36 -13.96
N GLU A 119 5.17 -9.14 -13.01
CA GLU A 119 4.65 -7.80 -12.69
C GLU A 119 5.68 -6.91 -11.99
N ILE A 120 6.59 -7.49 -11.19
CA ILE A 120 7.75 -6.75 -10.65
C ILE A 120 8.63 -6.23 -11.80
N GLY A 121 8.91 -7.06 -12.81
CA GLY A 121 9.62 -6.63 -14.01
C GLY A 121 8.88 -5.52 -14.78
N GLN A 122 7.54 -5.57 -14.83
CA GLN A 122 6.73 -4.49 -15.40
C GLN A 122 6.79 -3.20 -14.56
N ALA A 123 6.78 -3.32 -13.23
CA ALA A 123 6.90 -2.19 -12.32
C ALA A 123 8.24 -1.46 -12.48
N HIS A 124 9.34 -2.20 -12.68
CA HIS A 124 10.63 -1.63 -13.03
C HIS A 124 10.58 -0.83 -14.33
N ARG A 125 9.97 -1.37 -15.38
CA ARG A 125 9.79 -0.65 -16.66
C ARG A 125 8.93 0.61 -16.51
N ALA A 126 7.97 0.59 -15.59
CA ALA A 126 7.19 1.76 -15.20
C ALA A 126 7.95 2.74 -14.27
N ARG A 127 9.24 2.51 -13.98
CA ARG A 127 10.09 3.32 -13.10
C ARG A 127 9.48 3.48 -11.70
N ALA A 128 8.98 2.38 -11.13
CA ALA A 128 8.41 2.35 -9.79
C ALA A 128 9.39 2.90 -8.76
N ASN A 129 8.92 3.81 -7.89
CA ASN A 129 9.66 4.24 -6.71
C ASN A 129 9.43 3.30 -5.53
N ALA A 130 8.30 2.59 -5.52
CA ALA A 130 8.00 1.49 -4.63
C ALA A 130 6.93 0.58 -5.24
N ILE A 131 6.87 -0.66 -4.75
CA ILE A 131 5.94 -1.68 -5.22
C ILE A 131 4.96 -2.02 -4.10
N LEU A 132 3.66 -1.96 -4.39
CA LEU A 132 2.63 -2.57 -3.54
C LEU A 132 2.46 -4.02 -3.96
N LEU A 133 2.98 -4.93 -3.14
CA LEU A 133 2.95 -6.35 -3.41
C LEU A 133 1.75 -6.98 -2.70
N SER A 134 0.81 -7.54 -3.48
CA SER A 134 -0.46 -8.08 -2.99
C SER A 134 -0.82 -9.43 -3.62
N SER A 135 -1.75 -10.21 -3.05
CA SER A 135 -2.23 -10.12 -1.66
C SER A 135 -1.31 -10.92 -0.74
N VAL A 136 -0.82 -10.32 0.36
CA VAL A 136 0.07 -11.03 1.30
C VAL A 136 -0.69 -12.10 2.08
N PHE A 137 -1.86 -11.75 2.61
CA PHE A 137 -2.74 -12.65 3.33
C PHE A 137 -4.13 -12.70 2.69
N PRO A 138 -4.93 -13.77 2.95
CA PRO A 138 -6.33 -13.80 2.58
C PRO A 138 -7.08 -12.57 3.13
N THR A 139 -8.00 -12.03 2.34
CA THR A 139 -8.83 -10.88 2.74
C THR A 139 -10.24 -11.35 3.08
N ARG A 140 -10.94 -10.62 3.95
CA ARG A 140 -12.35 -10.91 4.31
C ARG A 140 -13.26 -10.96 3.07
N SER A 141 -12.98 -10.10 2.08
CA SER A 141 -13.75 -10.03 0.83
C SER A 141 -13.45 -11.19 -0.13
N HIS A 142 -12.30 -11.85 -0.03
CA HIS A 142 -11.91 -12.98 -0.89
C HIS A 142 -11.09 -14.02 -0.10
N PRO A 143 -11.72 -14.79 0.81
CA PRO A 143 -11.03 -15.75 1.65
C PRO A 143 -10.46 -16.95 0.87
N ARG A 144 -11.03 -17.26 -0.30
CA ARG A 144 -10.61 -18.37 -1.18
C ARG A 144 -9.61 -17.96 -2.28
N ALA A 145 -9.28 -16.67 -2.40
CA ALA A 145 -8.30 -16.24 -3.39
C ALA A 145 -6.89 -16.67 -2.98
N LYS A 146 -6.08 -17.09 -3.96
CA LYS A 146 -4.66 -17.42 -3.73
C LYS A 146 -3.94 -16.17 -3.19
N SER A 147 -3.59 -16.22 -1.90
CA SER A 147 -2.69 -15.26 -1.29
C SER A 147 -1.24 -15.73 -1.42
N LEU A 148 -0.29 -14.82 -1.37
CA LEU A 148 1.14 -15.15 -1.43
C LEU A 148 1.56 -15.95 -0.18
N GLY A 149 1.07 -15.55 0.99
CA GLY A 149 1.61 -15.97 2.27
C GLY A 149 2.98 -15.32 2.57
N PRO A 150 3.45 -15.35 3.83
CA PRO A 150 4.67 -14.65 4.24
C PRO A 150 5.93 -15.04 3.47
N LEU A 151 6.13 -16.34 3.22
CA LEU A 151 7.33 -16.86 2.56
C LEU A 151 7.41 -16.38 1.10
N ARG A 152 6.36 -16.63 0.30
CA ARG A 152 6.33 -16.21 -1.10
C ARG A 152 6.36 -14.69 -1.22
N PHE A 153 5.73 -13.97 -0.30
CA PHE A 153 5.83 -12.51 -0.24
C PHE A 153 7.28 -12.06 -0.08
N ARG A 154 8.02 -12.59 0.89
CA ARG A 154 9.44 -12.24 1.10
C ARG A 154 10.31 -12.59 -0.11
N LEU A 155 10.10 -13.77 -0.71
CA LEU A 155 10.81 -14.17 -1.92
C LEU A 155 10.58 -13.18 -3.06
N LEU A 156 9.32 -12.81 -3.33
CA LEU A 156 9.00 -11.82 -4.36
C LEU A 156 9.54 -10.42 -4.02
N ALA A 157 9.41 -10.00 -2.77
CA ALA A 157 9.93 -8.72 -2.30
C ALA A 157 11.43 -8.61 -2.50
N ALA A 158 12.15 -9.73 -2.50
CA ALA A 158 13.58 -9.74 -2.75
C ALA A 158 13.99 -9.34 -4.17
N TYR A 159 13.17 -9.70 -5.15
CA TYR A 159 13.41 -9.34 -6.55
C TYR A 159 12.97 -7.91 -6.88
N ALA A 160 12.27 -7.23 -5.97
CA ALA A 160 11.67 -5.93 -6.24
C ALA A 160 12.68 -4.80 -6.39
N LYS A 161 13.91 -4.90 -5.84
CA LYS A 161 15.01 -3.90 -5.91
C LYS A 161 14.64 -2.43 -5.56
N VAL A 162 13.43 -2.19 -5.08
CA VAL A 162 12.84 -0.93 -4.61
C VAL A 162 12.07 -1.23 -3.32
N PRO A 163 11.60 -0.23 -2.54
CA PRO A 163 10.78 -0.48 -1.36
C PRO A 163 9.55 -1.31 -1.73
N VAL A 164 9.22 -2.28 -0.89
CA VAL A 164 7.97 -3.03 -1.00
C VAL A 164 7.04 -2.68 0.15
N ILE A 165 5.83 -2.25 -0.20
CA ILE A 165 4.73 -2.02 0.71
C ILE A 165 3.84 -3.25 0.66
N ALA A 166 3.73 -3.96 1.77
CA ALA A 166 2.87 -5.14 1.90
C ALA A 166 1.39 -4.73 1.83
N LEU A 167 0.59 -5.33 0.93
CA LEU A 167 -0.85 -5.07 0.82
C LEU A 167 -1.65 -6.38 0.78
N GLY A 168 -2.84 -6.36 1.38
CA GLY A 168 -3.77 -7.49 1.38
C GLY A 168 -3.76 -8.23 2.72
N GLY A 169 -4.83 -8.04 3.48
CA GLY A 169 -4.99 -8.63 4.81
C GLY A 169 -3.98 -8.15 5.85
N MET A 170 -3.26 -7.05 5.61
CA MET A 170 -2.31 -6.51 6.57
C MET A 170 -3.01 -5.82 7.75
N THR A 171 -2.44 -6.00 8.93
CA THR A 171 -2.76 -5.30 10.18
C THR A 171 -1.46 -5.02 10.91
N LYS A 172 -1.47 -4.14 11.93
CA LYS A 172 -0.29 -3.92 12.78
C LYS A 172 0.24 -5.23 13.38
N ARG A 173 -0.64 -6.11 13.86
CA ARG A 173 -0.23 -7.42 14.40
C ARG A 173 0.47 -8.27 13.33
N ARG A 174 -0.08 -8.33 12.11
CA ARG A 174 0.50 -9.11 11.01
C ARG A 174 1.81 -8.50 10.51
N SER A 175 1.95 -7.17 10.48
CA SER A 175 3.20 -6.52 10.12
C SER A 175 4.33 -6.85 11.09
N HIS A 176 4.04 -6.93 12.40
CA HIS A 176 5.00 -7.41 13.40
C HIS A 176 5.33 -8.90 13.20
N ALA A 177 4.31 -9.75 12.99
CA ALA A 177 4.52 -11.20 12.83
C ALA A 177 5.36 -11.56 11.60
N VAL A 178 5.29 -10.78 10.52
CA VAL A 178 6.14 -10.99 9.33
C VAL A 178 7.37 -10.09 9.29
N ASP A 179 7.65 -9.36 10.37
CA ASP A 179 8.74 -8.38 10.48
C ASP A 179 8.84 -7.48 9.23
N TRP A 180 7.73 -6.82 8.90
CA TRP A 180 7.63 -5.98 7.70
C TRP A 180 7.13 -4.58 8.03
N LYS A 181 8.05 -3.61 8.00
CA LYS A 181 7.80 -2.24 8.44
C LYS A 181 6.80 -1.48 7.55
N LYS A 182 6.87 -1.62 6.23
CA LYS A 182 6.06 -0.85 5.28
C LYS A 182 4.83 -1.64 4.81
N TRP A 183 3.64 -1.21 5.20
CA TRP A 183 2.40 -1.93 4.86
C TRP A 183 1.22 -0.99 4.62
N ALA A 184 0.25 -1.53 3.88
CA ALA A 184 -0.95 -0.84 3.49
C ALA A 184 -2.20 -1.66 3.85
N ALA A 185 -3.28 -0.97 4.23
CA ALA A 185 -4.56 -1.63 4.42
C ALA A 185 -5.74 -0.75 3.99
N ILE A 186 -6.84 -1.42 3.66
CA ILE A 186 -8.14 -0.80 3.39
C ILE A 186 -8.90 -0.66 4.71
N ASP A 187 -9.02 -1.76 5.46
CA ASP A 187 -9.75 -1.80 6.74
C ASP A 187 -8.84 -2.09 7.96
N GLY A 188 -7.66 -2.67 7.72
CA GLY A 188 -6.78 -3.21 8.78
C GLY A 188 -5.93 -2.19 9.56
N ILE A 189 -6.07 -0.89 9.27
CA ILE A 189 -5.41 0.19 10.04
C ILE A 189 -6.14 0.44 11.36
N TYR A 190 -7.45 0.26 11.36
CA TYR A 190 -8.21 0.22 12.59
C TYR A 190 -7.95 -1.15 13.20
N GLY A 191 -7.38 -1.19 14.40
CA GLY A 191 -7.55 -2.35 15.24
C GLY A 191 -9.05 -2.55 15.42
N GLN A 192 -9.66 -3.40 14.62
CA GLN A 192 -10.89 -4.03 15.06
C GLN A 192 -10.46 -4.90 16.24
N ALA A 193 -10.64 -4.37 17.45
CA ALA A 193 -11.27 -5.20 18.46
C ALA A 193 -12.49 -5.80 17.73
N SER A 194 -12.43 -7.11 17.50
CA SER A 194 -13.58 -7.83 17.00
C SER A 194 -14.78 -7.40 17.85
N PRO A 195 -15.98 -7.15 17.29
CA PRO A 195 -17.14 -7.51 18.07
C PRO A 195 -16.97 -9.02 18.28
N TRP A 196 -16.57 -9.37 19.49
CA TRP A 196 -16.73 -10.69 20.02
C TRP A 196 -18.24 -10.99 19.92
N ILE A 197 -18.59 -11.94 19.07
CA ILE A 197 -19.93 -12.53 19.08
C ILE A 197 -19.82 -13.69 20.06
N PRO A 198 -20.62 -13.73 21.14
CA PRO A 198 -20.67 -14.88 22.02
C PRO A 198 -20.96 -16.14 21.19
N LYS A 199 -20.20 -17.21 21.43
CA LYS A 199 -20.71 -18.53 21.12
C LYS A 199 -21.66 -18.88 22.27
N ASP A 200 -22.94 -18.73 22.01
CA ASP A 200 -23.95 -19.31 22.89
C ASP A 200 -24.55 -20.54 22.19
N SER A 201 -24.36 -21.66 22.90
CA SER A 201 -25.14 -22.91 22.97
C SER A 201 -25.24 -23.81 21.74
#